data_AF-W2PIM9-F1
#
_entry.id   AF-W2PIM9-F1
#
_cell.length_a   1.000
_cell.length_b   1.000
_cell.length_c   1.000
_cell.angle_alpha   90.00
_cell.angle_beta   90.00
_cell.angle_gamma   90.00
#
_symmetry.space_group_name_H-M   'P 1'
#
loop_
_entity.id
_entity.type
_entity.pdbx_description
1 polymer ?
#
loop_
_entity_poly.entity_id
_entity_poly.type
_entity_poly.pdbx_seq_one_letter_code
_entity_poly.pdbx_strand_id
1 'polypeptide(L)'
;MSREIFLRMKNYAMYSIAMTVRIVFTFGILTVAWNWYFPPILVVILAILNDGTILTISKDNVVASPHPDSWKLKEVFISSISFGLWLTLSTIVLFAIVNNSSGFESTGVENLCVGCMKDECHDFFQGQYQTCVMENNATGCGEMTGSVPQAASVSDVGAFRESAINAYWTQYQEKYDSRSKLFEDLADVHLNWLPNDAKPSAETAYNQFVYSYTLGVGGEAYEGDYDVFNAAQLGKGVTFIGNDEVPITNEVSFCDYVWGFSNWNSTWTRDNEMIGPGIQRKEGVLRSLVYLQVSISGQALIFVTRTAGSNNWFFAEKPCNLLLIAFVFAQVVASVIGWIGFGGYPTDRIAVIGCGGGYTLIAWLWAIVWQFPLDLIKFTVNYILTKNTYASKAFTERINAGHPTMTHSVVTNTQRSIRASRTV
;
A
#
# COMPACT_ATOMS: atom_id res chain seq x y z
N MET A 1 18.16 -33.31 20.43
CA MET A 1 18.18 -33.59 18.97
C MET A 1 16.81 -33.81 18.33
N SER A 2 16.13 -34.98 18.43
CA SER A 2 14.85 -35.21 17.69
C SER A 2 13.77 -34.15 17.95
N ARG A 3 13.62 -33.75 19.22
CA ARG A 3 12.65 -32.71 19.65
C ARG A 3 13.01 -31.31 19.17
N GLU A 4 14.30 -31.01 19.03
CA GLU A 4 14.77 -29.72 18.51
C GLU A 4 14.48 -29.62 17.02
N ILE A 5 14.71 -30.70 16.26
CA ILE A 5 14.37 -30.77 14.84
C ILE A 5 12.86 -30.59 14.65
N PHE A 6 12.06 -31.27 15.48
CA PHE A 6 10.60 -31.15 15.44
C PHE A 6 10.13 -29.70 15.69
N LEU A 7 10.70 -29.02 16.69
CA LEU A 7 10.36 -27.62 16.98
C LEU A 7 10.79 -26.67 15.87
N ARG A 8 11.96 -26.88 15.24
CA ARG A 8 12.37 -26.11 14.05
C ARG A 8 11.37 -26.26 12.91
N MET A 9 10.84 -27.46 12.67
CA MET A 9 9.79 -27.70 11.67
C MET A 9 8.48 -26.99 12.03
N LYS A 10 8.08 -26.99 13.31
CA LYS A 10 6.89 -26.25 13.79
C LYS A 10 7.07 -24.74 13.60
N ASN A 11 8.23 -24.20 13.96
CA ASN A 11 8.54 -22.76 13.84
C ASN A 11 8.56 -22.31 12.38
N TYR A 12 9.17 -23.12 11.50
CA TYR A 12 9.11 -22.95 10.04
C TYR A 12 7.66 -22.90 9.54
N ALA A 13 6.85 -23.92 9.89
CA ALA A 13 5.47 -24.00 9.43
C ALA A 13 4.63 -22.80 9.93
N MET A 14 4.79 -22.40 11.20
CA MET A 14 4.06 -21.26 11.75
C MET A 14 4.40 -19.95 11.02
N TYR A 15 5.70 -19.74 10.74
CA TYR A 15 6.15 -18.57 10.01
C TYR A 15 5.62 -18.54 8.58
N SER A 16 5.75 -19.64 7.83
CA SER A 16 5.25 -19.73 6.45
C SER A 16 3.75 -19.48 6.36
N ILE A 17 2.95 -20.07 7.27
CA ILE A 17 1.49 -19.86 7.28
C ILE A 17 1.14 -18.42 7.67
N ALA A 18 1.81 -17.83 8.66
CA ALA A 18 1.53 -16.46 9.06
C ALA A 18 1.85 -15.45 7.96
N MET A 19 2.93 -15.68 7.21
CA MET A 19 3.33 -14.86 6.06
C MET A 19 2.35 -14.92 4.90
N THR A 20 1.87 -16.11 4.55
CA THR A 20 0.88 -16.24 3.48
C THR A 20 -0.42 -15.53 3.84
N VAL A 21 -0.90 -15.70 5.08
CA VAL A 21 -2.07 -14.97 5.60
C VAL A 21 -1.84 -13.47 5.52
N ARG A 22 -0.68 -12.98 5.97
CA ARG A 22 -0.34 -11.56 5.92
C ARG A 22 -0.41 -11.00 4.51
N ILE A 23 0.32 -11.59 3.56
CA ILE A 23 0.43 -11.07 2.18
C ILE A 23 -0.93 -11.08 1.49
N VAL A 24 -1.66 -12.21 1.58
CA VAL A 24 -2.97 -12.37 0.93
C VAL A 24 -4.00 -11.40 1.48
N PHE A 25 -4.13 -11.30 2.82
CA PHE A 25 -5.12 -10.40 3.40
C PHE A 25 -4.73 -8.93 3.24
N THR A 26 -3.45 -8.57 3.36
CA THR A 26 -3.01 -7.17 3.21
C THR A 26 -3.31 -6.65 1.81
N PHE A 27 -2.79 -7.30 0.78
CA PHE A 27 -2.96 -6.81 -0.58
C PHE A 27 -4.37 -7.06 -1.12
N GLY A 28 -5.05 -8.12 -0.67
CA GLY A 28 -6.46 -8.36 -0.99
C GLY A 28 -7.38 -7.26 -0.44
N ILE A 29 -7.20 -6.86 0.83
CA ILE A 29 -7.99 -5.78 1.43
C ILE A 29 -7.69 -4.43 0.76
N LEU A 30 -6.41 -4.10 0.53
CA LEU A 30 -6.04 -2.83 -0.14
C LEU A 30 -6.63 -2.72 -1.55
N THR A 31 -6.64 -3.82 -2.30
CA THR A 31 -7.23 -3.86 -3.65
C THR A 31 -8.75 -3.66 -3.60
N VAL A 32 -9.46 -4.35 -2.70
CA VAL A 32 -10.93 -4.31 -2.64
C VAL A 32 -11.45 -3.01 -2.02
N ALA A 33 -10.80 -2.49 -0.98
CA ALA A 33 -11.31 -1.34 -0.24
C ALA A 33 -10.84 0.02 -0.80
N TRP A 34 -9.66 0.10 -1.41
CA TRP A 34 -9.07 1.36 -1.91
C TRP A 34 -8.71 1.35 -3.40
N ASN A 35 -9.05 0.29 -4.15
CA ASN A 35 -8.62 0.13 -5.55
C ASN A 35 -7.11 0.29 -5.75
N TRP A 36 -6.33 -0.06 -4.72
CA TRP A 36 -4.90 0.17 -4.68
C TRP A 36 -4.13 -1.11 -4.97
N TYR A 37 -3.37 -1.09 -6.07
CA TYR A 37 -2.64 -2.25 -6.57
C TYR A 37 -1.19 -2.25 -6.11
N PHE A 38 -0.76 -3.41 -5.60
CA PHE A 38 0.63 -3.64 -5.21
C PHE A 38 1.44 -4.27 -6.37
N PRO A 39 2.62 -3.73 -6.73
CA PRO A 39 3.39 -4.20 -7.86
C PRO A 39 3.90 -5.65 -7.71
N PRO A 40 3.72 -6.54 -8.71
CA PRO A 40 4.18 -7.92 -8.63
C PRO A 40 5.68 -8.06 -8.40
N ILE A 41 6.50 -7.16 -8.97
CA ILE A 41 7.96 -7.17 -8.81
C ILE A 41 8.37 -7.06 -7.34
N LEU A 42 7.68 -6.21 -6.56
CA LEU A 42 7.93 -6.06 -5.12
C LEU A 42 7.50 -7.31 -4.35
N VAL A 43 6.41 -7.97 -4.74
CA VAL A 43 5.99 -9.26 -4.15
C VAL A 43 7.05 -10.34 -4.37
N VAL A 44 7.60 -10.42 -5.58
CA VAL A 44 8.68 -11.37 -5.89
C VAL A 44 9.91 -11.12 -5.03
N ILE A 45 10.31 -9.86 -4.86
CA ILE A 45 11.44 -9.51 -4.00
C ILE A 45 11.14 -9.84 -2.53
N LEU A 46 9.93 -9.55 -2.04
CA LEU A 46 9.51 -9.96 -0.70
C LEU A 46 9.63 -11.48 -0.53
N ALA A 47 9.17 -12.26 -1.50
CA ALA A 47 9.26 -13.73 -1.47
C ALA A 47 10.71 -14.20 -1.43
N ILE A 48 11.60 -13.65 -2.28
CA ILE A 48 13.02 -14.03 -2.31
C ILE A 48 13.71 -13.72 -0.98
N LEU A 49 13.50 -12.51 -0.43
CA LEU A 49 14.10 -12.14 0.85
C LEU A 49 13.55 -12.99 2.00
N ASN A 50 12.26 -13.31 1.97
CA ASN A 50 11.60 -14.13 2.97
C ASN A 50 12.08 -15.59 2.94
N ASP A 51 12.24 -16.15 1.76
CA ASP A 51 12.73 -17.51 1.57
C ASP A 51 14.23 -17.60 1.85
N GLY A 52 15.00 -16.54 1.61
CA GLY A 52 16.41 -16.48 1.99
C GLY A 52 16.62 -16.59 3.51
N THR A 53 15.83 -15.86 4.29
CA THR A 53 15.94 -15.86 5.75
C THR A 53 15.35 -17.12 6.39
N ILE A 54 14.25 -17.64 5.86
CA ILE A 54 13.57 -18.82 6.42
C ILE A 54 14.44 -20.09 6.38
N LEU A 55 15.34 -20.22 5.39
CA LEU A 55 16.27 -21.35 5.28
C LEU A 55 17.19 -21.47 6.50
N THR A 56 17.46 -20.37 7.19
CA THR A 56 18.32 -20.35 8.38
C THR A 56 17.67 -20.95 9.63
N ILE A 57 16.32 -21.09 9.65
CA ILE A 57 15.58 -21.72 10.75
C ILE A 57 16.02 -23.17 10.97
N SER A 58 16.41 -23.85 9.89
CA SER A 58 16.92 -25.24 9.96
C SER A 58 18.14 -25.39 10.88
N LYS A 59 18.93 -24.32 11.03
CA LYS A 59 20.15 -24.24 11.86
C LYS A 59 19.95 -23.39 13.12
N ASP A 60 18.71 -23.08 13.50
CA ASP A 60 18.44 -22.24 14.67
C ASP A 60 18.67 -22.97 16.00
N ASN A 61 19.10 -22.22 17.02
CA ASN A 61 19.33 -22.73 18.37
C ASN A 61 18.01 -22.75 19.13
N VAL A 62 17.22 -23.81 18.95
CA VAL A 62 15.93 -24.01 19.62
C VAL A 62 16.13 -24.87 20.87
N VAL A 63 15.53 -24.45 21.99
CA VAL A 63 15.53 -25.25 23.22
C VAL A 63 14.48 -26.35 23.10
N ALA A 64 14.89 -27.60 23.32
CA ALA A 64 13.97 -28.73 23.30
C ALA A 64 12.85 -28.54 24.34
N SER A 65 11.59 -28.75 23.94
CA SER A 65 10.47 -28.80 24.88
C SER A 65 10.76 -29.83 25.98
N PRO A 66 10.34 -29.64 27.25
CA PRO A 66 10.53 -30.61 28.33
C PRO A 66 9.52 -31.78 28.26
N HIS A 67 8.35 -31.60 27.64
CA HIS A 67 7.32 -32.65 27.47
C HIS A 67 7.20 -33.18 26.03
N PRO A 68 6.81 -34.45 25.81
CA PRO A 68 6.64 -34.98 24.46
C PRO A 68 5.61 -34.12 23.73
N ASP A 69 6.01 -33.57 22.59
CA ASP A 69 5.17 -32.71 21.76
C ASP A 69 4.63 -33.52 20.57
N SER A 70 3.40 -33.21 20.16
CA SER A 70 2.73 -33.84 19.04
C SER A 70 2.28 -32.79 18.04
N TRP A 71 2.15 -33.17 16.77
CA TRP A 71 1.86 -32.23 15.69
C TRP A 71 0.40 -31.76 15.75
N LYS A 72 0.14 -30.72 16.56
CA LYS A 72 -1.18 -30.12 16.73
C LYS A 72 -1.43 -29.06 15.65
N LEU A 73 -1.87 -29.51 14.47
CA LEU A 73 -2.18 -28.63 13.33
C LEU A 73 -3.09 -27.46 13.72
N LYS A 74 -4.14 -27.71 14.51
CA LYS A 74 -5.08 -26.66 14.93
C LYS A 74 -4.38 -25.54 15.70
N GLU A 75 -3.45 -25.87 16.59
CA GLU A 75 -2.70 -24.89 17.38
C GLU A 75 -1.78 -24.06 16.47
N VAL A 76 -1.05 -24.74 15.58
CA VAL A 76 -0.17 -24.11 14.58
C VAL A 76 -0.96 -23.14 13.69
N PHE A 77 -2.09 -23.57 13.12
CA PHE A 77 -2.91 -22.72 12.25
C PHE A 77 -3.51 -21.52 12.98
N ILE A 78 -4.09 -21.71 14.16
CA ILE A 78 -4.74 -20.62 14.91
C ILE A 78 -3.69 -19.55 15.27
N SER A 79 -2.55 -19.93 15.84
CA SER A 79 -1.50 -18.97 16.18
C SER A 79 -0.96 -18.24 14.95
N SER A 80 -0.73 -18.96 13.85
CA SER A 80 -0.19 -18.37 12.62
C SER A 80 -1.17 -17.38 11.97
N ILE A 81 -2.46 -17.73 11.91
CA ILE A 81 -3.50 -16.84 11.39
C ILE A 81 -3.61 -15.59 12.26
N SER A 82 -3.58 -15.72 13.59
CA SER A 82 -3.60 -14.57 14.50
C SER A 82 -2.42 -13.62 14.29
N PHE A 83 -1.20 -14.15 14.12
CA PHE A 83 -0.02 -13.31 13.81
C PHE A 83 -0.14 -12.62 12.44
N GLY A 84 -0.59 -13.36 11.43
CA GLY A 84 -0.80 -12.81 10.08
C GLY A 84 -1.82 -11.67 10.08
N LEU A 85 -2.98 -11.88 10.71
CA LEU A 85 -4.04 -10.86 10.80
C LEU A 85 -3.62 -9.62 11.59
N TRP A 86 -2.84 -9.78 12.66
CA TRP A 86 -2.29 -8.64 13.41
C TRP A 86 -1.35 -7.79 12.55
N LEU A 87 -0.46 -8.42 11.80
CA LEU A 87 0.45 -7.72 10.89
C LEU A 87 -0.28 -7.10 9.69
N THR A 88 -1.35 -7.74 9.21
CA THR A 88 -2.26 -7.13 8.24
C THR A 88 -2.88 -5.85 8.80
N LEU A 89 -3.43 -5.90 10.02
CA LEU A 89 -4.00 -4.72 10.68
C LEU A 89 -2.98 -3.58 10.78
N SER A 90 -1.75 -3.88 11.19
CA SER A 90 -0.65 -2.90 11.23
C SER A 90 -0.42 -2.20 9.89
N THR A 91 -0.49 -2.95 8.79
CA THR A 91 -0.25 -2.42 7.44
C THR A 91 -1.42 -1.57 6.96
N ILE A 92 -2.66 -2.01 7.21
CA ILE A 92 -3.87 -1.25 6.86
C ILE A 92 -3.95 0.06 7.64
N VAL A 93 -3.61 0.06 8.93
CA VAL A 93 -3.60 1.29 9.74
C VAL A 93 -2.53 2.25 9.24
N LEU A 94 -1.33 1.78 8.89
CA LEU A 94 -0.30 2.65 8.30
C LEU A 94 -0.79 3.29 7.00
N PHE A 95 -1.33 2.48 6.09
CA PHE A 95 -1.86 2.95 4.82
C PHE A 95 -2.95 4.01 5.02
N ALA A 96 -3.92 3.73 5.89
CA ALA A 96 -5.03 4.66 6.16
C ALA A 96 -4.55 6.00 6.76
N ILE A 97 -3.57 5.98 7.67
CA ILE A 97 -3.02 7.22 8.25
C ILE A 97 -2.29 8.02 7.17
N VAL A 98 -1.42 7.38 6.39
CA VAL A 98 -0.61 8.08 5.38
C VAL A 98 -1.47 8.61 4.23
N ASN A 99 -2.51 7.88 3.83
CA ASN A 99 -3.39 8.26 2.72
C ASN A 99 -4.40 9.35 3.09
N ASN A 100 -4.88 9.38 4.34
CA ASN A 100 -5.99 10.26 4.75
C ASN A 100 -5.57 11.38 5.70
N SER A 101 -4.32 11.41 6.17
CA SER A 101 -3.85 12.40 7.14
C SER A 101 -2.52 13.02 6.75
N SER A 102 -2.38 14.32 7.00
CA SER A 102 -1.12 15.07 6.94
C SER A 102 -0.25 14.88 8.19
N GLY A 103 -0.54 13.91 9.06
CA GLY A 103 0.08 13.77 10.39
C GLY A 103 1.62 13.68 10.40
N PHE A 104 2.26 13.29 9.30
CA PHE A 104 3.72 13.18 9.17
C PHE A 104 4.39 14.44 8.58
N GLU A 105 3.64 15.47 8.21
CA GLU A 105 4.17 16.71 7.66
C GLU A 105 5.10 17.42 8.68
N SER A 106 4.72 17.44 9.95
CA SER A 106 5.51 18.05 11.04
C SER A 106 6.89 17.44 11.24
N THR A 107 7.12 16.23 10.75
CA THR A 107 8.40 15.53 10.81
C THR A 107 9.35 15.85 9.65
N GLY A 108 9.00 16.84 8.81
CA GLY A 108 9.78 17.23 7.64
C GLY A 108 9.68 16.23 6.49
N VAL A 109 8.59 15.46 6.46
CA VAL A 109 8.36 14.43 5.46
C VAL A 109 7.30 14.91 4.48
N GLU A 110 7.52 14.65 3.19
CA GLU A 110 6.63 15.06 2.10
C GLU A 110 5.20 14.53 2.30
N ASN A 111 4.17 15.38 2.29
CA ASN A 111 2.80 14.93 2.50
C ASN A 111 2.32 13.97 1.38
N LEU A 112 1.74 12.82 1.76
CA LEU A 112 1.22 11.78 0.87
C LEU A 112 -0.31 11.77 0.73
N CYS A 113 -1.03 12.62 1.47
CA CYS A 113 -2.48 12.72 1.39
C CYS A 113 -2.93 13.39 0.08
N VAL A 114 -3.17 12.60 -0.96
CA VAL A 114 -3.61 13.09 -2.28
C VAL A 114 -4.97 13.77 -2.20
N GLY A 115 -5.91 13.23 -1.42
CA GLY A 115 -7.22 13.84 -1.20
C GLY A 115 -7.10 15.24 -0.58
N CYS A 116 -6.27 15.39 0.46
CA CYS A 116 -6.02 16.70 1.09
C CYS A 116 -5.44 17.70 0.09
N MET A 117 -4.49 17.27 -0.75
CA MET A 117 -3.88 18.13 -1.77
C MET A 117 -4.87 18.54 -2.87
N LYS A 118 -5.78 17.63 -3.23
CA LYS A 118 -6.86 17.92 -4.16
C LYS A 118 -7.81 18.99 -3.61
N ASP A 119 -8.22 18.87 -2.35
CA ASP A 119 -9.11 19.83 -1.70
C ASP A 119 -8.42 21.20 -1.54
N GLU A 120 -7.15 21.23 -1.11
CA GLU A 120 -6.36 22.47 -1.04
C GLU A 120 -6.23 23.16 -2.41
N CYS A 121 -6.07 22.39 -3.48
CA CYS A 121 -6.06 22.91 -4.84
C CYS A 121 -7.42 23.50 -5.22
N HIS A 122 -8.52 22.79 -4.95
CA HIS A 122 -9.87 23.28 -5.24
C HIS A 122 -10.18 24.57 -4.48
N ASP A 123 -9.86 24.64 -3.18
CA ASP A 123 -10.04 25.84 -2.37
C ASP A 123 -9.24 27.04 -2.91
N PHE A 124 -7.99 26.81 -3.34
CA PHE A 124 -7.15 27.85 -3.94
C PHE A 124 -7.77 28.39 -5.22
N PHE A 125 -8.11 27.50 -6.16
CA PHE A 125 -8.69 27.91 -7.44
C PHE A 125 -10.05 28.59 -7.22
N GLN A 126 -10.89 28.05 -6.34
CA GLN A 126 -12.17 28.66 -5.99
C GLN A 126 -12.00 30.11 -5.49
N GLY A 127 -11.00 30.37 -4.65
CA GLY A 127 -10.68 31.74 -4.20
C GLY A 127 -10.23 32.67 -5.34
N GLN A 128 -9.42 32.18 -6.28
CA GLN A 128 -9.01 32.94 -7.47
C GLN A 128 -10.21 33.27 -8.36
N TYR A 129 -11.08 32.30 -8.62
CA TYR A 129 -12.30 32.48 -9.41
C TYR A 129 -13.26 33.47 -8.73
N GLN A 130 -13.48 33.36 -7.43
CA GLN A 130 -14.32 34.30 -6.67
C GLN A 130 -13.79 35.74 -6.77
N THR A 131 -12.48 35.92 -6.63
CA THR A 131 -11.85 37.25 -6.76
C THR A 131 -12.00 37.79 -8.18
N CYS A 132 -11.76 36.95 -9.20
CA CYS A 132 -11.92 37.34 -10.58
C CYS A 132 -13.35 37.76 -10.92
N VAL A 133 -14.37 37.05 -10.41
CA VAL A 133 -15.79 37.40 -10.62
C VAL A 133 -16.18 38.70 -9.91
N MET A 134 -15.50 39.05 -8.81
CA MET A 134 -15.73 40.32 -8.10
C MET A 134 -15.07 41.50 -8.82
N GLU A 135 -13.90 41.31 -9.42
CA GLU A 135 -13.10 42.37 -10.06
C GLU A 135 -13.41 42.55 -11.55
N ASN A 136 -13.71 41.45 -12.25
CA ASN A 136 -14.00 41.37 -13.67
C ASN A 136 -15.36 40.68 -13.91
N ASN A 137 -16.01 40.99 -15.03
CA ASN A 137 -17.26 40.32 -15.42
C ASN A 137 -17.03 38.79 -15.54
N ALA A 138 -18.02 37.98 -15.12
CA ALA A 138 -17.90 36.51 -15.01
C ALA A 138 -17.44 35.83 -16.32
N THR A 139 -17.70 36.45 -17.47
CA THR A 139 -17.28 35.96 -18.79
C THR A 139 -15.77 36.01 -19.04
N GLY A 140 -15.01 36.81 -18.28
CA GLY A 140 -13.55 36.91 -18.40
C GLY A 140 -12.79 35.84 -17.61
N CYS A 141 -13.43 35.20 -16.63
CA CYS A 141 -12.79 34.19 -15.77
C CYS A 141 -13.02 32.76 -16.30
N GLY A 142 -14.13 32.54 -17.04
CA GLY A 142 -14.57 31.23 -17.49
C GLY A 142 -15.05 30.34 -16.33
N GLU A 143 -15.37 29.07 -16.63
CA GLU A 143 -15.80 28.13 -15.59
C GLU A 143 -14.60 27.44 -14.92
N MET A 144 -14.81 27.00 -13.67
CA MET A 144 -13.80 26.27 -12.88
C MET A 144 -13.55 24.84 -13.41
N THR A 145 -14.57 24.24 -14.04
CA THR A 145 -14.54 22.90 -14.65
C THR A 145 -13.73 22.85 -15.95
N GLY A 146 -13.11 23.94 -16.38
CA GLY A 146 -12.33 23.99 -17.63
C GLY A 146 -13.17 24.30 -18.87
N SER A 147 -14.50 24.18 -18.80
CA SER A 147 -15.43 24.69 -19.81
C SER A 147 -15.40 26.22 -19.89
N VAL A 148 -15.88 26.75 -21.02
CA VAL A 148 -15.88 28.18 -21.29
C VAL A 148 -17.23 28.57 -21.91
N PRO A 149 -17.94 29.60 -21.39
CA PRO A 149 -19.16 30.10 -22.02
C PRO A 149 -18.91 30.55 -23.46
N GLN A 150 -19.85 30.34 -24.38
CA GLN A 150 -19.68 30.76 -25.78
C GLN A 150 -19.44 32.28 -25.95
N ALA A 151 -19.97 33.08 -25.03
CA ALA A 151 -19.81 34.54 -25.03
C ALA A 151 -18.55 35.03 -24.31
N ALA A 152 -17.71 34.13 -23.78
CA ALA A 152 -16.50 34.48 -23.06
C ALA A 152 -15.39 34.98 -23.99
N SER A 153 -14.54 35.87 -23.45
CA SER A 153 -13.35 36.34 -24.14
C SER A 153 -12.24 35.30 -23.99
N VAL A 154 -11.84 34.65 -25.09
CA VAL A 154 -10.82 33.59 -25.12
C VAL A 154 -9.49 34.08 -24.54
N SER A 155 -9.11 35.33 -24.83
CA SER A 155 -7.87 35.92 -24.33
C SER A 155 -7.88 36.17 -22.83
N ASP A 156 -9.00 36.67 -22.31
CA ASP A 156 -9.10 37.04 -20.89
C ASP A 156 -9.15 35.78 -20.01
N VAL A 157 -9.88 34.75 -20.47
CA VAL A 157 -9.96 33.46 -19.79
C VAL A 157 -8.60 32.75 -19.80
N GLY A 158 -7.90 32.77 -20.94
CA GLY A 158 -6.56 32.19 -21.07
C GLY A 158 -5.55 32.83 -20.12
N ALA A 159 -5.48 34.17 -20.12
CA ALA A 159 -4.59 34.94 -19.26
C ALA A 159 -4.89 34.74 -17.76
N PHE A 160 -6.17 34.71 -17.39
CA PHE A 160 -6.57 34.44 -16.00
C PHE A 160 -6.14 33.04 -15.54
N ARG A 161 -6.43 32.00 -16.33
CA ARG A 161 -6.09 30.61 -15.98
C ARG A 161 -4.57 30.40 -15.86
N GLU A 162 -3.78 31.00 -16.77
CA GLU A 162 -2.33 30.94 -16.69
C GLU A 162 -1.80 31.61 -15.41
N SER A 163 -2.29 32.82 -15.10
CA SER A 163 -1.94 33.53 -13.87
C SER A 163 -2.30 32.71 -12.62
N ALA A 164 -3.48 32.10 -12.59
CA ALA A 164 -3.93 31.26 -11.48
C ALA A 164 -3.05 30.00 -11.31
N ILE A 165 -2.68 29.33 -12.41
CA ILE A 165 -1.79 28.15 -12.38
C ILE A 165 -0.41 28.54 -11.84
N ASN A 166 0.16 29.65 -12.30
CA ASN A 166 1.47 30.12 -11.85
C ASN A 166 1.45 30.50 -10.35
N ALA A 167 0.39 31.16 -9.90
CA ALA A 167 0.19 31.48 -8.50
C ALA A 167 0.03 30.22 -7.63
N TYR A 168 -0.71 29.22 -8.09
CA TYR A 168 -0.85 27.93 -7.42
C TYR A 168 0.49 27.24 -7.22
N TRP A 169 1.30 27.14 -8.27
CA TRP A 169 2.61 26.48 -8.17
C TRP A 169 3.58 27.23 -7.26
N THR A 170 3.49 28.56 -7.21
CA THR A 170 4.28 29.37 -6.27
C THR A 170 3.91 29.03 -4.84
N GLN A 171 2.61 29.00 -4.51
CA GLN A 171 2.13 28.61 -3.18
C GLN A 171 2.46 27.14 -2.86
N TYR A 172 2.36 26.25 -3.84
CA TYR A 172 2.71 24.84 -3.68
C TYR A 172 4.17 24.68 -3.28
N GLN A 173 5.08 25.41 -3.93
CA GLN A 173 6.52 25.33 -3.67
C GLN A 173 6.92 25.94 -2.30
N GLU A 174 6.10 26.84 -1.73
CA GLU A 174 6.33 27.35 -0.37
C GLU A 174 6.01 26.32 0.71
N LYS A 175 4.99 25.49 0.49
CA LYS A 175 4.50 24.50 1.46
C LYS A 175 5.07 23.09 1.24
N TYR A 176 5.28 22.71 -0.01
CA TYR A 176 5.69 21.39 -0.45
C TYR A 176 7.02 21.44 -1.21
N ASP A 177 7.32 20.42 -2.00
CA ASP A 177 8.55 20.34 -2.78
C ASP A 177 8.41 21.02 -4.16
N SER A 178 9.50 21.07 -4.94
CA SER A 178 9.47 21.66 -6.27
C SER A 178 8.52 20.93 -7.22
N ARG A 179 7.81 21.68 -8.08
CA ARG A 179 6.97 21.12 -9.15
C ARG A 179 7.71 20.08 -9.97
N SER A 180 8.97 20.33 -10.32
CA SER A 180 9.79 19.42 -11.15
C SER A 180 9.89 18.01 -10.57
N LYS A 181 10.02 17.89 -9.24
CA LYS A 181 10.03 16.58 -8.59
C LYS A 181 8.71 15.87 -8.77
N LEU A 182 7.57 16.57 -8.81
CA LEU A 182 6.28 15.93 -9.03
C LEU A 182 6.20 15.15 -10.35
N PHE A 183 7.00 15.54 -11.35
CA PHE A 183 7.06 14.94 -12.70
C PHE A 183 8.29 14.05 -12.91
N GLU A 184 9.21 14.01 -11.95
CA GLU A 184 10.43 13.19 -12.02
C GLU A 184 10.09 11.69 -11.88
N ASP A 185 10.86 10.84 -12.55
CA ASP A 185 10.67 9.38 -12.61
C ASP A 185 9.34 8.91 -13.23
N LEU A 186 8.58 9.82 -13.84
CA LEU A 186 7.31 9.54 -14.52
C LEU A 186 7.53 9.55 -16.04
N ALA A 187 8.23 8.53 -16.52
CA ALA A 187 8.32 8.23 -17.94
C ALA A 187 7.21 7.24 -18.33
N ASP A 188 6.74 7.32 -19.57
CA ASP A 188 5.92 6.26 -20.16
C ASP A 188 4.61 6.02 -19.36
N VAL A 189 3.89 7.11 -19.06
CA VAL A 189 2.49 7.01 -18.60
C VAL A 189 1.78 6.25 -19.71
N HIS A 190 1.49 4.96 -19.51
CA HIS A 190 0.95 4.07 -20.55
C HIS A 190 -0.47 4.53 -20.91
N LEU A 191 -0.54 5.58 -21.69
CA LEU A 191 -1.70 6.03 -22.42
C LEU A 191 -1.90 4.97 -23.49
N ASN A 192 -2.94 4.16 -23.35
CA ASN A 192 -3.23 3.15 -24.35
C ASN A 192 -3.40 3.85 -25.71
N TRP A 193 -2.51 3.53 -26.66
CA TRP A 193 -2.70 3.75 -28.09
C TRP A 193 -2.58 5.20 -28.60
N LEU A 194 -1.48 5.87 -28.26
CA LEU A 194 -1.05 7.03 -29.05
C LEU A 194 -0.64 6.58 -30.47
N PRO A 195 -0.97 7.37 -31.53
CA PRO A 195 -0.51 7.08 -32.87
C PRO A 195 1.03 6.96 -32.89
N ASN A 196 1.54 5.90 -33.51
CA ASN A 196 2.96 5.52 -33.58
C ASN A 196 3.58 5.01 -32.26
N ASP A 197 2.79 4.50 -31.30
CA ASP A 197 3.29 4.04 -29.99
C ASP A 197 4.10 5.10 -29.24
N ALA A 198 3.76 6.38 -29.43
CA ALA A 198 4.42 7.48 -28.75
C ALA A 198 4.18 7.38 -27.24
N LYS A 199 5.24 7.53 -26.45
CA LYS A 199 5.24 7.43 -24.99
C LYS A 199 5.70 8.74 -24.37
N PRO A 200 4.84 9.77 -24.33
CA PRO A 200 5.20 11.10 -23.87
C PRO A 200 5.57 11.07 -22.39
N SER A 201 6.47 11.97 -21.99
CA SER A 201 6.75 12.20 -20.58
C SER A 201 5.54 12.81 -19.87
N ALA A 202 5.43 12.62 -18.55
CA ALA A 202 4.37 13.26 -17.77
C ALA A 202 4.38 14.79 -17.90
N GLU A 203 5.56 15.40 -18.07
CA GLU A 203 5.70 16.84 -18.33
C GLU A 203 5.14 17.24 -19.69
N THR A 204 5.36 16.43 -20.73
CA THR A 204 4.78 16.67 -22.06
C THR A 204 3.24 16.60 -22.01
N ALA A 205 2.69 15.60 -21.30
CA ALA A 205 1.25 15.47 -21.12
C ALA A 205 0.67 16.65 -20.32
N TYR A 206 1.36 17.10 -19.28
CA TYR A 206 0.99 18.29 -18.50
C TYR A 206 0.98 19.55 -19.35
N ASN A 207 2.02 19.78 -20.14
CA ASN A 207 2.11 20.94 -21.03
C ASN A 207 0.97 20.93 -22.06
N GLN A 208 0.61 19.76 -22.60
CA GLN A 208 -0.53 19.62 -23.50
C GLN A 208 -1.86 19.94 -22.82
N PHE A 209 -2.06 19.47 -21.58
CA PHE A 209 -3.25 19.79 -20.79
C PHE A 209 -3.32 21.28 -20.44
N VAL A 210 -2.22 21.89 -19.98
CA VAL A 210 -2.19 23.33 -19.67
C VAL A 210 -2.46 24.13 -20.94
N TYR A 211 -1.88 23.74 -22.08
CA TYR A 211 -2.12 24.39 -23.35
C TYR A 211 -3.62 24.37 -23.74
N SER A 212 -4.30 23.22 -23.60
CA SER A 212 -5.74 23.17 -23.85
C SER A 212 -6.52 23.98 -22.81
N TYR A 213 -6.26 23.77 -21.52
CA TYR A 213 -6.97 24.44 -20.43
C TYR A 213 -6.85 25.98 -20.47
N THR A 214 -5.70 26.51 -20.90
CA THR A 214 -5.44 27.95 -21.05
C THR A 214 -5.75 28.51 -22.44
N LEU A 215 -6.36 27.73 -23.34
CA LEU A 215 -6.70 28.15 -24.70
C LEU A 215 -5.47 28.65 -25.50
N GLY A 216 -4.30 28.06 -25.26
CA GLY A 216 -3.05 28.50 -25.87
C GLY A 216 -2.65 29.94 -25.50
N VAL A 217 -3.00 30.37 -24.28
CA VAL A 217 -2.69 31.68 -23.64
C VAL A 217 -3.35 32.92 -24.29
N GLY A 218 -4.04 32.77 -25.42
CA GLY A 218 -4.81 33.88 -26.01
C GLY A 218 -5.71 33.52 -27.19
N GLY A 219 -5.86 32.24 -27.51
CA GLY A 219 -6.42 31.77 -28.78
C GLY A 219 -5.41 31.72 -29.93
N GLU A 220 -4.10 31.79 -29.65
CA GLU A 220 -3.08 31.62 -30.69
C GLU A 220 -3.04 30.17 -31.16
N ALA A 221 -2.99 29.97 -32.49
CA ALA A 221 -2.92 28.64 -33.06
C ALA A 221 -1.54 28.01 -32.85
N TYR A 222 -1.51 26.73 -32.48
CA TYR A 222 -0.27 25.96 -32.34
C TYR A 222 0.05 25.23 -33.64
N GLU A 223 1.29 25.37 -34.13
CA GLU A 223 1.87 24.73 -35.33
C GLU A 223 0.83 24.31 -36.40
N GLY A 224 0.32 25.28 -37.16
CA GLY A 224 -0.73 25.11 -38.17
C GLY A 224 -1.99 25.95 -37.88
N ASP A 225 -3.14 25.56 -38.44
CA ASP A 225 -4.46 26.19 -38.19
C ASP A 225 -5.20 25.60 -36.96
N TYR A 226 -4.47 25.04 -35.98
CA TYR A 226 -5.09 24.40 -34.80
C TYR A 226 -5.32 25.41 -33.68
N ASP A 227 -6.53 25.96 -33.64
CA ASP A 227 -7.07 26.72 -32.50
C ASP A 227 -7.88 25.79 -31.57
N VAL A 228 -7.58 25.85 -30.27
CA VAL A 228 -8.19 25.01 -29.24
C VAL A 228 -9.69 25.26 -29.15
N PHE A 229 -10.12 26.53 -29.22
CA PHE A 229 -11.53 26.90 -29.06
C PHE A 229 -12.37 26.40 -30.24
N ASN A 230 -11.92 26.67 -31.47
CA ASN A 230 -12.56 26.16 -32.69
C ASN A 230 -12.52 24.62 -32.78
N ALA A 231 -11.42 23.98 -32.37
CA ALA A 231 -11.32 22.53 -32.36
C ALA A 231 -12.32 21.89 -31.38
N ALA A 232 -12.47 22.48 -30.19
CA ALA A 232 -13.45 22.06 -29.20
C ALA A 232 -14.89 22.24 -29.72
N GLN A 233 -15.20 23.35 -30.40
CA GLN A 233 -16.50 23.58 -31.06
C GLN A 233 -16.84 22.53 -32.13
N LEU A 234 -15.83 21.96 -32.79
CA LEU A 234 -15.99 20.87 -33.74
C LEU A 234 -16.05 19.48 -33.09
N GLY A 235 -15.97 19.39 -31.76
CA GLY A 235 -16.01 18.13 -31.00
C GLY A 235 -14.74 17.30 -31.13
N LYS A 236 -13.61 17.92 -31.48
CA LYS A 236 -12.34 17.20 -31.62
C LYS A 236 -11.71 16.99 -30.25
N GLY A 237 -11.82 15.77 -29.73
CA GLY A 237 -11.17 15.37 -28.47
C GLY A 237 -12.00 15.62 -27.21
N VAL A 238 -13.19 16.19 -27.32
CA VAL A 238 -14.07 16.58 -26.22
C VAL A 238 -15.53 16.17 -26.49
N THR A 239 -16.31 15.96 -25.44
CA THR A 239 -17.71 15.51 -25.54
C THR A 239 -18.65 16.67 -25.23
N PHE A 240 -19.66 16.91 -26.08
CA PHE A 240 -20.67 17.94 -25.83
C PHE A 240 -21.79 17.44 -24.93
N ILE A 241 -22.12 18.23 -23.91
CA ILE A 241 -23.18 17.93 -22.94
C ILE A 241 -24.47 18.74 -23.20
N GLY A 242 -24.43 19.73 -24.09
CA GLY A 242 -25.60 20.49 -24.54
C GLY A 242 -25.95 21.73 -23.71
N ASN A 243 -25.01 22.20 -22.90
CA ASN A 243 -25.09 23.53 -22.27
C ASN A 243 -24.52 24.60 -23.24
N ASP A 244 -24.84 25.89 -23.05
CA ASP A 244 -24.34 27.02 -23.86
C ASP A 244 -22.83 27.31 -23.64
N GLU A 245 -22.04 26.26 -23.50
CA GLU A 245 -20.63 26.24 -23.14
C GLU A 245 -19.84 25.40 -24.14
N VAL A 246 -18.55 25.73 -24.29
CA VAL A 246 -17.59 24.97 -25.07
C VAL A 246 -16.71 24.18 -24.10
N PRO A 247 -16.78 22.83 -24.10
CA PRO A 247 -15.99 22.00 -23.21
C PRO A 247 -14.57 21.86 -23.75
N ILE A 248 -13.61 22.58 -23.16
CA ILE A 248 -12.22 22.58 -23.65
C ILE A 248 -11.43 21.35 -23.17
N THR A 249 -11.72 20.89 -21.96
CA THR A 249 -11.04 19.77 -21.28
C THR A 249 -12.01 18.69 -20.82
N ASN A 250 -13.10 18.45 -21.55
CA ASN A 250 -14.15 17.50 -21.16
C ASN A 250 -14.64 17.70 -19.71
N GLU A 251 -14.83 18.97 -19.30
CA GLU A 251 -15.22 19.39 -17.94
C GLU A 251 -14.23 19.01 -16.82
N VAL A 252 -12.97 18.74 -17.17
CA VAL A 252 -11.90 18.49 -16.19
C VAL A 252 -11.27 19.79 -15.74
N SER A 253 -11.30 20.04 -14.42
CA SER A 253 -10.56 21.14 -13.77
C SER A 253 -9.07 20.84 -13.68
N PHE A 254 -8.25 21.89 -13.48
CA PHE A 254 -6.81 21.74 -13.27
C PHE A 254 -6.47 20.81 -12.07
N CYS A 255 -7.20 20.96 -10.97
CA CYS A 255 -6.98 20.17 -9.76
C CYS A 255 -7.33 18.69 -9.95
N ASP A 256 -8.41 18.40 -10.69
CA ASP A 256 -8.80 17.03 -11.02
C ASP A 256 -7.80 16.35 -11.95
N TYR A 257 -7.17 17.11 -12.86
CA TYR A 257 -6.10 16.60 -13.71
C TYR A 257 -4.84 16.22 -12.92
N VAL A 258 -4.37 17.08 -12.01
CA VAL A 258 -3.11 16.86 -11.30
C VAL A 258 -3.24 15.82 -10.18
N TRP A 259 -4.31 15.91 -9.37
CA TRP A 259 -4.49 15.16 -8.13
C TRP A 259 -5.60 14.11 -8.20
N GLY A 260 -6.16 13.88 -9.38
CA GLY A 260 -7.28 12.98 -9.58
C GLY A 260 -7.10 12.05 -10.76
N PHE A 261 -8.22 11.43 -11.08
CA PHE A 261 -8.41 10.57 -12.23
C PHE A 261 -9.23 11.37 -13.24
N SER A 262 -8.73 11.55 -14.47
CA SER A 262 -9.36 12.45 -15.43
C SER A 262 -9.24 11.98 -16.89
N ASN A 263 -10.19 12.39 -17.73
CA ASN A 263 -10.27 12.05 -19.15
C ASN A 263 -10.37 13.31 -20.02
N TRP A 264 -9.41 14.23 -19.87
CA TRP A 264 -9.45 15.55 -20.50
C TRP A 264 -9.38 15.54 -22.04
N ASN A 265 -9.00 14.42 -22.68
CA ASN A 265 -8.98 14.27 -24.13
C ASN A 265 -9.22 12.82 -24.57
N SER A 266 -10.18 12.61 -25.48
CA SER A 266 -10.57 11.28 -25.98
C SER A 266 -9.52 10.58 -26.85
N THR A 267 -8.58 11.33 -27.42
CA THR A 267 -7.45 10.77 -28.21
C THR A 267 -6.29 10.32 -27.34
N TRP A 268 -6.14 10.91 -26.16
CA TRP A 268 -5.07 10.58 -25.20
C TRP A 268 -5.58 9.63 -24.10
N THR A 269 -6.89 9.50 -23.94
CA THR A 269 -7.51 8.67 -22.90
C THR A 269 -8.71 7.90 -23.48
N ARG A 270 -8.71 6.56 -23.41
CA ARG A 270 -9.89 5.74 -23.74
C ARG A 270 -10.34 4.92 -22.53
N ASP A 271 -11.65 4.90 -22.28
CA ASP A 271 -12.34 4.04 -21.31
C ASP A 271 -11.78 4.09 -19.86
N ASN A 272 -11.98 5.24 -19.22
CA ASN A 272 -11.88 5.52 -17.78
C ASN A 272 -10.50 5.82 -17.18
N GLU A 273 -10.19 7.12 -17.27
CA GLU A 273 -9.34 7.92 -16.38
C GLU A 273 -7.83 7.69 -16.48
N MET A 274 -7.14 8.73 -16.96
CA MET A 274 -5.71 8.91 -16.76
C MET A 274 -5.46 9.21 -15.28
N ILE A 275 -4.43 8.57 -14.71
CA ILE A 275 -3.92 8.94 -13.40
C ILE A 275 -3.18 10.27 -13.52
N GLY A 276 -3.54 11.26 -12.71
CA GLY A 276 -2.83 12.53 -12.66
C GLY A 276 -1.36 12.34 -12.28
N PRO A 277 -0.45 13.17 -12.81
CA PRO A 277 0.99 13.04 -12.52
C PRO A 277 1.30 13.16 -11.02
N GLY A 278 0.56 14.01 -10.30
CA GLY A 278 0.73 14.18 -8.86
C GLY A 278 0.33 12.95 -8.06
N ILE A 279 -0.85 12.40 -8.32
CA ILE A 279 -1.31 11.16 -7.67
C ILE A 279 -0.41 9.97 -8.03
N GLN A 280 0.03 9.84 -9.28
CA GLN A 280 0.90 8.74 -9.71
C GLN A 280 2.21 8.69 -8.91
N ARG A 281 2.87 9.84 -8.70
CA ARG A 281 4.09 9.89 -7.89
C ARG A 281 3.81 9.53 -6.43
N LYS A 282 2.81 10.16 -5.82
CA LYS A 282 2.49 9.96 -4.39
C LYS A 282 2.12 8.50 -4.09
N GLU A 283 1.32 7.88 -4.95
CA GLU A 283 1.03 6.45 -4.80
C GLU A 283 2.26 5.57 -5.03
N GLY A 284 3.16 5.95 -5.94
CA GLY A 284 4.43 5.24 -6.15
C GLY A 284 5.34 5.25 -4.93
N VAL A 285 5.42 6.40 -4.23
CA VAL A 285 6.12 6.56 -2.95
C VAL A 285 5.44 5.72 -1.86
N LEU A 286 4.10 5.72 -1.82
CA LEU A 286 3.30 4.92 -0.87
C LEU A 286 3.56 3.41 -1.04
N ARG A 287 3.68 2.93 -2.28
CA ARG A 287 3.98 1.52 -2.58
C ARG A 287 5.31 1.08 -1.98
N SER A 288 6.34 1.91 -2.10
CA SER A 288 7.66 1.64 -1.52
C SER A 288 7.64 1.67 0.00
N LEU A 289 6.88 2.59 0.60
CA LEU A 289 6.68 2.64 2.05
C LEU A 289 5.99 1.37 2.58
N VAL A 290 4.88 0.95 1.95
CA VAL A 290 4.15 -0.27 2.32
C VAL A 290 5.02 -1.50 2.11
N TYR A 291 5.75 -1.60 1.00
CA TYR A 291 6.73 -2.67 0.76
C TYR A 291 7.74 -2.78 1.89
N LEU A 292 8.35 -1.65 2.25
CA LEU A 292 9.39 -1.59 3.28
C LEU A 292 8.83 -2.03 4.63
N GLN A 293 7.68 -1.49 5.04
CA GLN A 293 7.04 -1.88 6.30
C GLN A 293 6.68 -3.38 6.30
N VAL A 294 6.15 -3.90 5.19
CA VAL A 294 5.77 -5.31 5.06
C VAL A 294 6.99 -6.21 5.15
N SER A 295 8.09 -5.82 4.53
CA SER A 295 9.37 -6.53 4.60
C SER A 295 9.93 -6.55 6.02
N ILE A 296 10.03 -5.39 6.69
CA ILE A 296 10.64 -5.28 8.03
C ILE A 296 9.87 -6.11 9.05
N SER A 297 8.58 -5.81 9.22
CA SER A 297 7.75 -6.47 10.22
C SER A 297 7.49 -7.94 9.87
N GLY A 298 7.53 -8.29 8.59
CA GLY A 298 7.41 -9.65 8.14
C GLY A 298 8.62 -10.45 8.60
N GLN A 299 9.81 -10.02 8.22
CA GLN A 299 11.03 -10.70 8.61
C GLN A 299 11.23 -10.74 10.13
N ALA A 300 10.82 -9.68 10.85
CA ALA A 300 10.86 -9.65 12.31
C ALA A 300 9.95 -10.70 12.98
N LEU A 301 8.91 -11.18 12.28
CA LEU A 301 8.02 -12.24 12.77
C LEU A 301 8.77 -13.53 13.10
N ILE A 302 9.91 -13.79 12.46
CA ILE A 302 10.74 -14.98 12.71
C ILE A 302 11.17 -15.11 14.18
N PHE A 303 11.38 -13.97 14.85
CA PHE A 303 11.79 -13.94 16.26
C PHE A 303 10.62 -14.27 17.21
N VAL A 304 9.38 -13.98 16.80
CA VAL A 304 8.18 -14.32 17.57
C VAL A 304 7.82 -15.79 17.34
N THR A 305 7.83 -16.27 16.10
CA THR A 305 7.44 -17.65 15.78
C THR A 305 8.41 -18.67 16.35
N ARG A 306 9.70 -18.35 16.48
CA ARG A 306 10.68 -19.27 17.09
C ARG A 306 10.45 -19.53 18.58
N THR A 307 9.87 -18.57 19.30
CA THR A 307 9.56 -18.68 20.75
C THR A 307 8.09 -19.06 21.02
N ALA A 308 7.28 -19.23 19.98
CA ALA A 308 5.85 -19.54 20.12
C ALA A 308 5.58 -20.92 20.77
N GLY A 309 6.52 -21.86 20.69
CA GLY A 309 6.41 -23.15 21.36
C GLY A 309 6.79 -23.14 22.85
N SER A 310 7.61 -22.20 23.31
CA SER A 310 8.14 -22.17 24.68
C SER A 310 7.46 -21.16 25.60
N ASN A 311 6.54 -20.32 25.08
CA ASN A 311 5.90 -19.22 25.84
C ASN A 311 6.91 -18.23 26.46
N ASN A 312 8.12 -18.17 25.95
CA ASN A 312 9.11 -17.17 26.34
C ASN A 312 8.93 -15.90 25.50
N TRP A 313 9.36 -14.76 26.04
CA TRP A 313 9.45 -13.52 25.26
C TRP A 313 10.44 -13.68 24.09
N PHE A 314 10.22 -12.99 22.98
CA PHE A 314 11.05 -13.15 21.79
C PHE A 314 12.54 -12.84 22.01
N PHE A 315 12.87 -12.03 23.02
CA PHE A 315 14.24 -11.71 23.45
C PHE A 315 14.90 -12.76 24.35
N ALA A 316 14.13 -13.67 24.95
CA ALA A 316 14.64 -14.55 26.01
C ALA A 316 15.49 -15.71 25.46
N GLU A 317 15.28 -16.09 24.20
CA GLU A 317 16.05 -17.16 23.54
C GLU A 317 16.96 -16.53 22.49
N LYS A 318 18.27 -16.75 22.58
CA LYS A 318 19.22 -16.18 21.62
C LYS A 318 19.08 -16.87 20.25
N PRO A 319 18.87 -16.14 19.13
CA PRO A 319 18.91 -16.71 17.79
C PRO A 319 20.32 -17.16 17.42
N CYS A 320 20.44 -18.14 16.53
CA CYS A 320 21.76 -18.47 15.99
C CYS A 320 22.33 -17.28 15.20
N ASN A 321 23.66 -17.11 15.21
CA ASN A 321 24.31 -15.98 14.52
C ASN A 321 24.00 -15.98 13.02
N LEU A 322 23.80 -17.16 12.41
CA LEU A 322 23.44 -17.28 11.00
C LEU A 322 22.07 -16.64 10.70
N LEU A 323 21.07 -16.88 11.55
CA LEU A 323 19.73 -16.29 11.40
C LEU A 323 19.80 -14.77 11.56
N LEU A 324 20.57 -14.28 12.54
CA LEU A 324 20.73 -12.83 12.74
C LEU A 324 21.42 -12.16 11.55
N ILE A 325 22.50 -12.76 11.02
CA ILE A 325 23.19 -12.23 9.84
C ILE A 325 22.26 -12.23 8.62
N ALA A 326 21.51 -13.31 8.38
CA ALA A 326 20.57 -13.37 7.28
C ALA A 326 19.45 -12.34 7.40
N PHE A 327 18.92 -12.15 8.62
CA PHE A 327 17.94 -11.10 8.90
C PHE A 327 18.51 -9.71 8.59
N VAL A 328 19.69 -9.37 9.14
CA VAL A 328 20.31 -8.05 8.91
C VAL A 328 20.58 -7.82 7.43
N PHE A 329 21.10 -8.82 6.72
CA PHE A 329 21.32 -8.73 5.27
C PHE A 329 20.01 -8.46 4.51
N ALA A 330 18.97 -9.24 4.78
CA ALA A 330 17.66 -9.04 4.16
C ALA A 330 17.05 -7.67 4.47
N GLN A 331 17.24 -7.16 5.70
CA GLN A 331 16.77 -5.84 6.11
C GLN A 331 17.51 -4.70 5.43
N VAL A 332 18.83 -4.83 5.25
CA VAL A 332 19.62 -3.83 4.51
C VAL A 332 19.16 -3.79 3.06
N VAL A 333 19.03 -4.95 2.40
CA VAL A 333 18.57 -5.01 1.01
C VAL A 333 17.15 -4.43 0.87
N ALA A 334 16.21 -4.82 1.74
CA ALA A 334 14.86 -4.29 1.73
C ALA A 334 14.81 -2.76 1.97
N SER A 335 15.63 -2.25 2.89
CA SER A 335 15.70 -0.82 3.20
C SER A 335 16.27 -0.02 2.03
N VAL A 336 17.30 -0.55 1.34
CA VAL A 336 17.86 0.07 0.13
C VAL A 336 16.83 0.11 -1.00
N ILE A 337 16.11 -1.00 -1.22
CA ILE A 337 15.06 -1.07 -2.25
C ILE A 337 13.91 -0.11 -1.92
N GLY A 338 13.46 -0.05 -0.66
CA GLY A 338 12.41 0.87 -0.24
C GLY A 338 12.84 2.33 -0.35
N TRP A 339 14.08 2.65 0.03
CA TRP A 339 14.62 4.01 -0.07
C TRP A 339 14.72 4.48 -1.51
N ILE A 340 15.39 3.71 -2.38
CA ILE A 340 15.74 4.11 -3.74
C ILE A 340 14.57 3.89 -4.71
N GLY A 341 13.81 2.80 -4.53
CA GLY A 341 12.78 2.37 -5.47
C GLY A 341 13.36 1.92 -6.82
N PHE A 342 12.51 1.92 -7.85
CA PHE A 342 12.88 1.53 -9.22
C PHE A 342 12.78 2.68 -10.22
N GLY A 343 12.90 3.93 -9.75
CA GLY A 343 12.83 5.12 -10.63
C GLY A 343 11.58 5.14 -11.51
N GLY A 344 10.43 4.73 -10.96
CA GLY A 344 9.15 4.70 -11.67
C GLY A 344 8.83 3.41 -12.44
N TYR A 345 9.73 2.41 -12.48
CA TYR A 345 9.46 1.12 -13.12
C TYR A 345 8.67 0.16 -12.20
N PRO A 346 7.66 -0.59 -12.70
CA PRO A 346 7.06 -0.53 -14.04
C PRO A 346 6.21 0.73 -14.23
N THR A 347 6.26 1.30 -15.43
CA THR A 347 5.62 2.57 -15.77
C THR A 347 4.12 2.37 -16.02
N ASP A 348 3.26 2.65 -15.02
CA ASP A 348 1.79 2.65 -15.13
C ASP A 348 1.15 3.11 -13.79
N ARG A 349 -0.14 2.78 -13.56
CA ARG A 349 -0.86 2.80 -12.27
C ARG A 349 -0.17 2.03 -11.13
N ILE A 350 0.93 1.31 -11.38
CA ILE A 350 1.69 0.53 -10.40
C ILE A 350 3.18 0.95 -10.31
N ALA A 351 3.49 2.20 -10.66
CA ALA A 351 4.85 2.75 -10.55
C ALA A 351 5.42 2.62 -9.13
N VAL A 352 6.75 2.39 -9.05
CA VAL A 352 7.49 2.26 -7.79
C VAL A 352 8.54 3.35 -7.70
N ILE A 353 8.33 4.26 -6.75
CA ILE A 353 9.22 5.40 -6.50
C ILE A 353 9.74 5.28 -5.07
N GLY A 354 11.02 5.53 -4.86
CA GLY A 354 11.64 5.41 -3.55
C GLY A 354 10.93 6.26 -2.49
N CYS A 355 10.71 5.71 -1.29
CA CYS A 355 10.05 6.45 -0.24
C CYS A 355 10.96 7.50 0.42
N GLY A 356 12.27 7.45 0.17
CA GLY A 356 13.24 8.36 0.76
C GLY A 356 13.56 8.04 2.23
N GLY A 357 14.53 8.77 2.79
CA GLY A 357 15.08 8.49 4.12
C GLY A 357 14.11 8.73 5.28
N GLY A 358 13.28 9.78 5.20
CA GLY A 358 12.30 10.11 6.25
C GLY A 358 11.25 9.02 6.43
N TYR A 359 10.62 8.59 5.33
CA TYR A 359 9.64 7.50 5.36
C TYR A 359 10.26 6.14 5.68
N THR A 360 11.52 5.92 5.30
CA THR A 360 12.28 4.73 5.70
C THR A 360 12.35 4.63 7.23
N LEU A 361 12.70 5.73 7.91
CA LEU A 361 12.75 5.77 9.37
C LEU A 361 11.36 5.51 9.99
N ILE A 362 10.32 6.14 9.45
CA ILE A 362 8.93 5.95 9.91
C ILE A 362 8.52 4.48 9.80
N ALA A 363 8.84 3.82 8.68
CA ALA A 363 8.53 2.40 8.47
C ALA A 363 9.19 1.51 9.53
N TRP A 364 10.45 1.79 9.87
CA TRP A 364 11.19 1.07 10.92
C TRP A 364 10.56 1.27 12.30
N LEU A 365 10.29 2.52 12.69
CA LEU A 365 9.66 2.84 13.97
C LEU A 365 8.28 2.19 14.07
N TRP A 366 7.50 2.27 12.99
CA TRP A 366 6.18 1.64 12.91
C TRP A 366 6.28 0.12 13.09
N ALA A 367 7.20 -0.53 12.38
CA ALA A 367 7.40 -1.97 12.51
C ALA A 367 7.79 -2.37 13.95
N ILE A 368 8.68 -1.62 14.61
CA ILE A 368 9.10 -1.87 15.99
C ILE A 368 7.91 -1.75 16.96
N VAL A 369 7.14 -0.67 16.86
CA VAL A 369 5.99 -0.43 17.75
C VAL A 369 4.95 -1.55 17.63
N TRP A 370 4.63 -1.95 16.39
CA TRP A 370 3.66 -3.02 16.14
C TRP A 370 4.18 -4.43 16.41
N GLN A 371 5.50 -4.60 16.59
CA GLN A 371 6.10 -5.88 16.93
C GLN A 371 5.90 -6.26 18.40
N PHE A 372 5.89 -5.30 19.33
CA PHE A 372 5.76 -5.59 20.76
C PHE A 372 4.45 -6.31 21.14
N PRO A 373 3.27 -5.90 20.63
CA PRO A 373 2.01 -6.58 20.96
C PRO A 373 1.91 -8.02 20.46
N LEU A 374 2.71 -8.44 19.47
CA LEU A 374 2.69 -9.81 18.96
C LEU A 374 3.01 -10.84 20.06
N ASP A 375 3.89 -10.50 21.00
CA ASP A 375 4.21 -11.39 22.12
C ASP A 375 3.03 -11.54 23.09
N LEU A 376 2.25 -10.48 23.31
CA LEU A 376 1.03 -10.55 24.11
C LEU A 376 -0.03 -11.42 23.43
N ILE A 377 -0.18 -11.29 22.12
CA ILE A 377 -1.09 -12.12 21.31
C ILE A 377 -0.66 -13.58 21.39
N LYS A 378 0.63 -13.86 21.25
CA LYS A 378 1.21 -15.20 21.38
C LYS A 378 0.84 -15.86 22.71
N PHE A 379 1.02 -15.17 23.84
CA PHE A 379 0.65 -15.71 25.16
C PHE A 379 -0.85 -15.92 25.30
N THR A 380 -1.65 -14.98 24.80
CA THR A 380 -3.11 -15.06 24.86
C THR A 380 -3.65 -16.25 24.06
N VAL A 381 -3.17 -16.44 22.83
CA VAL A 381 -3.56 -17.56 21.97
C VAL A 381 -3.13 -18.90 22.59
N ASN A 382 -1.89 -18.99 23.07
CA ASN A 382 -1.41 -20.21 23.72
C ASN A 382 -2.19 -20.53 25.00
N TYR A 383 -2.57 -19.53 25.80
CA TYR A 383 -3.42 -19.72 26.96
C TYR A 383 -4.81 -20.26 26.60
N ILE A 384 -5.46 -19.69 25.58
CA ILE A 384 -6.79 -20.13 25.11
C ILE A 384 -6.74 -21.58 24.60
N LEU A 385 -5.71 -21.93 23.82
CA LEU A 385 -5.57 -23.25 23.21
C LEU A 385 -5.22 -24.34 24.24
N THR A 386 -4.47 -24.00 25.28
CA THR A 386 -4.08 -24.95 26.33
C THR A 386 -5.16 -25.12 27.40
N LYS A 387 -6.03 -24.11 27.65
CA LYS A 387 -7.12 -24.17 28.65
C LYS A 387 -8.00 -25.41 28.52
N ASN A 388 -8.41 -25.76 27.29
CA ASN A 388 -9.26 -26.93 27.04
C ASN A 388 -8.49 -28.25 27.15
N THR A 389 -7.18 -28.25 26.90
CA THR A 389 -6.33 -29.45 26.98
C THR A 389 -6.11 -29.88 28.43
N TYR A 390 -5.93 -28.92 29.35
CA TYR A 390 -5.80 -29.21 30.78
C TYR A 390 -7.08 -29.80 31.39
N ALA A 391 -8.26 -29.30 31.00
CA ALA A 391 -9.54 -29.82 31.46
C ALA A 391 -9.74 -31.30 31.06
N SER A 392 -9.44 -31.67 29.80
CA SER A 392 -9.52 -33.06 29.34
C SER A 392 -8.46 -33.99 29.93
N LYS A 393 -7.21 -33.52 30.14
CA LYS A 393 -6.17 -34.32 30.80
C LYS A 393 -6.53 -34.60 32.26
N ALA A 394 -6.96 -33.59 33.01
CA ALA A 394 -7.37 -33.76 34.40
C ALA A 394 -8.57 -34.72 34.54
N PHE A 395 -9.52 -34.68 33.61
CA PHE A 395 -10.63 -35.65 33.56
C PHE A 395 -10.13 -37.07 33.27
N THR A 396 -9.23 -37.23 32.31
CA THR A 396 -8.68 -38.55 31.91
C THR A 396 -7.81 -39.16 33.01
N GLU A 397 -6.97 -38.36 33.67
CA GLU A 397 -6.13 -38.80 34.78
C GLU A 397 -6.96 -39.20 36.00
N ARG A 398 -8.03 -38.47 36.34
CA ARG A 398 -8.94 -38.86 37.43
C ARG A 398 -9.67 -40.17 37.15
N ILE A 399 -10.03 -40.45 35.89
CA ILE A 399 -10.63 -41.73 35.51
C ILE A 399 -9.61 -42.88 35.56
N ASN A 400 -8.38 -42.64 35.11
CA ASN A 400 -7.33 -43.66 35.12
C ASN A 400 -6.78 -43.94 36.54
N ALA A 401 -6.73 -42.93 37.42
CA ALA A 401 -6.30 -43.08 38.81
C ALA A 401 -7.29 -43.90 39.67
N GLY A 402 -8.53 -44.07 39.21
CA GLY A 402 -9.55 -44.88 39.89
C GLY A 402 -9.46 -46.39 39.63
N HIS A 403 -8.57 -46.86 38.74
CA HIS A 403 -8.50 -48.29 38.37
C HIS A 403 -7.08 -48.86 38.54
N PRO A 404 -6.83 -49.77 39.50
CA PRO A 404 -5.49 -50.22 39.87
C PRO A 404 -4.77 -51.11 38.82
N THR A 405 -5.33 -51.29 37.62
CA THR A 405 -4.77 -52.14 36.55
C THR A 405 -4.41 -51.37 35.27
N MET A 406 -4.55 -50.04 35.23
CA MET A 406 -4.33 -49.23 34.02
C MET A 406 -3.22 -48.19 34.14
N THR A 407 -2.10 -48.54 34.78
CA THR A 407 -0.91 -47.67 34.82
C THR A 407 -0.13 -47.62 33.50
N HIS A 408 -0.38 -48.53 32.54
CA HIS A 408 0.47 -48.66 31.34
C HIS A 408 -0.20 -48.79 29.97
N SER A 409 -1.53 -48.70 29.83
CA SER A 409 -2.15 -48.79 28.49
C SER A 409 -3.21 -47.71 28.24
N VAL A 410 -2.94 -46.86 27.24
CA VAL A 410 -3.93 -45.95 26.67
C VAL A 410 -4.89 -46.80 25.84
N VAL A 411 -5.97 -47.29 26.46
CA VAL A 411 -7.00 -48.05 25.76
C VAL A 411 -7.80 -47.10 24.88
N THR A 412 -7.70 -47.29 23.56
CA THR A 412 -8.45 -46.51 22.56
C THR A 412 -9.96 -46.75 22.67
N ASN A 413 -10.77 -45.77 22.28
CA ASN A 413 -12.25 -45.84 22.37
C ASN A 413 -12.83 -47.05 21.62
N THR A 414 -12.20 -47.49 20.54
CA THR A 414 -12.58 -48.70 19.78
C THR A 414 -12.36 -49.99 20.56
N GLN A 415 -11.30 -50.09 21.37
CA GLN A 415 -11.13 -51.25 22.25
C GLN A 415 -12.11 -51.26 23.42
N ARG A 416 -12.61 -50.08 23.86
CA ARG A 416 -13.64 -49.99 24.90
C ARG A 416 -15.01 -50.47 24.40
N SER A 417 -15.41 -50.13 23.17
CA SER A 417 -16.71 -50.56 22.62
C SER A 417 -16.77 -52.07 22.36
N ILE A 418 -15.69 -52.67 21.85
CA ILE A 418 -15.60 -54.12 21.60
C ILE A 418 -15.65 -54.92 22.91
N ARG A 419 -15.14 -54.36 24.01
CA ARG A 419 -15.20 -55.02 25.32
C ARG A 419 -16.56 -54.87 25.98
N ALA A 420 -17.20 -53.71 25.86
CA ALA A 420 -18.54 -53.47 26.36
C ALA A 420 -19.61 -54.31 25.63
N SER A 421 -19.40 -54.61 24.34
CA SER A 421 -20.30 -55.50 23.58
C SER A 421 -20.08 -56.98 23.84
N ARG A 422 -19.01 -57.36 24.57
CA ARG A 422 -18.71 -58.75 24.95
C ARG A 422 -19.21 -59.13 26.35
N THR A 423 -19.80 -58.18 27.08
CA THR A 423 -20.29 -58.37 28.45
C THR A 423 -21.82 -58.35 28.54
N VAL A 424 -22.52 -58.74 27.48
CA VAL A 424 -23.96 -59.03 27.50
C VAL A 424 -24.17 -60.48 27.08
#